data_AF-A0A7K9CQR1-F1
#
_entry.id   AF-A0A7K9CQR1-F1
#
_cell.length_a   1.000
_cell.length_b   1.000
_cell.length_c   1.000
_cell.angle_alpha   90.00
_cell.angle_beta   90.00
_cell.angle_gamma   90.00
#
_symmetry.space_group_name_H-M   'P 1'
#
loop_
_entity.id
_entity.type
_entity.pdbx_description
1 polymer ?
#
loop_
_entity_poly.entity_id
_entity_poly.type
_entity_poly.pdbx_seq_one_letter_code
_entity_poly.pdbx_strand_id
1 'polypeptide(L)'
;GARRSVIVDSPQLLTHYYDDARTMYEVFRRGFSISENGPCLGFRKPKQPYQWLSYKEVAERAEALGSGLIQQGCKPSTEQFIGVFAQNRPEWIISELACYTYSMVVVPLYDTLGPGAIRYIVNT
;
A
#
# COMPACT_ATOMS: atom_id res chain seq x y z
N GLY A 1 -4.54 -16.19 -28.49
CA GLY A 1 -5.34 -17.09 -27.63
C GLY A 1 -5.49 -16.46 -26.27
N ALA A 2 -6.72 -16.29 -25.78
CA ALA A 2 -6.96 -15.74 -24.45
C ALA A 2 -6.67 -16.82 -23.40
N ARG A 3 -5.84 -16.52 -22.40
CA ARG A 3 -5.57 -17.43 -21.28
C ARG A 3 -6.64 -17.20 -20.20
N ARG A 4 -7.38 -18.24 -19.83
CA ARG A 4 -8.30 -18.22 -18.69
C ARG A 4 -7.51 -18.40 -17.40
N SER A 5 -7.80 -17.61 -16.37
CA SER A 5 -7.18 -17.76 -15.05
C SER A 5 -7.55 -19.13 -14.45
N VAL A 6 -6.58 -19.80 -13.84
CA VAL A 6 -6.76 -21.10 -13.14
C VAL A 6 -7.65 -20.98 -11.90
N ILE A 7 -7.99 -19.77 -11.49
CA ILE A 7 -8.76 -19.47 -10.28
C ILE A 7 -10.25 -19.22 -10.61
N VAL A 8 -10.62 -19.23 -11.90
CA VAL A 8 -11.95 -18.79 -12.36
C VAL A 8 -12.70 -19.94 -13.03
N ASP A 9 -13.54 -20.62 -12.24
CA ASP A 9 -14.35 -21.78 -12.68
C ASP A 9 -15.61 -21.38 -13.45
N SER A 10 -16.06 -20.13 -13.34
CA SER A 10 -17.26 -19.61 -14.01
C SER A 10 -16.92 -18.52 -15.06
N PRO A 11 -17.84 -18.17 -15.96
CA PRO A 11 -17.65 -17.04 -16.89
C PRO A 11 -17.79 -15.67 -16.20
N GLN A 12 -18.14 -15.63 -14.91
CA GLN A 12 -18.26 -14.37 -14.15
C GLN A 12 -16.87 -13.86 -13.79
N LEU A 13 -16.68 -12.54 -13.90
CA LEU A 13 -15.43 -11.89 -13.51
C LEU A 13 -15.25 -12.01 -11.99
N LEU A 14 -14.07 -12.45 -11.57
CA LEU A 14 -13.69 -12.45 -10.16
C LEU A 14 -13.48 -11.00 -9.71
N THR A 15 -14.32 -10.51 -8.81
CA THR A 15 -14.27 -9.13 -8.29
C THR A 15 -13.45 -9.02 -7.01
N HIS A 16 -13.31 -10.11 -6.26
CA HIS A 16 -12.55 -10.22 -5.02
C HIS A 16 -12.17 -11.68 -4.78
N TYR A 17 -11.10 -11.92 -4.02
CA TYR A 17 -10.65 -13.28 -3.67
C TYR A 17 -11.27 -13.79 -2.36
N TYR A 18 -11.51 -12.88 -1.41
CA TYR A 18 -12.06 -13.20 -0.11
C TYR A 18 -13.22 -12.26 0.19
N ASP A 19 -14.35 -12.81 0.63
CA ASP A 19 -15.58 -12.02 0.87
C ASP A 19 -15.38 -10.91 1.90
N ASP A 20 -14.49 -11.13 2.87
CA ASP A 20 -14.11 -10.22 3.95
C ASP A 20 -12.97 -9.25 3.60
N ALA A 21 -12.50 -9.24 2.34
CA ALA A 21 -11.46 -8.33 1.88
C ALA A 21 -11.74 -7.80 0.48
N ARG A 22 -12.43 -6.65 0.42
CA ARG A 22 -12.85 -5.98 -0.82
C ARG A 22 -12.07 -4.69 -1.08
N THR A 23 -11.41 -4.16 -0.06
CA THR A 23 -10.51 -3.00 -0.14
C THR A 23 -9.08 -3.39 0.20
N MET A 24 -8.10 -2.59 -0.23
CA MET A 24 -6.69 -2.83 0.14
C MET A 24 -6.45 -2.72 1.64
N TYR A 25 -7.22 -1.87 2.33
CA TYR A 25 -7.23 -1.81 3.79
C TYR A 25 -7.67 -3.16 4.39
N GLU A 26 -8.79 -3.72 3.95
CA GLU A 26 -9.28 -5.01 4.45
C GLU A 26 -8.34 -6.16 4.10
N VAL A 27 -7.71 -6.15 2.92
CA VAL A 27 -6.67 -7.14 2.56
C VAL A 27 -5.53 -7.12 3.58
N PHE A 28 -5.04 -5.93 3.95
CA PHE A 28 -4.01 -5.80 4.98
C PHE A 28 -4.50 -6.25 6.36
N ARG A 29 -5.72 -5.85 6.77
CA ARG A 29 -6.31 -6.26 8.05
C ARG A 29 -6.54 -7.77 8.14
N ARG A 30 -6.95 -8.41 7.04
CA ARG A 30 -7.06 -9.87 6.93
C ARG A 30 -5.69 -10.52 7.12
N GLY A 31 -4.66 -10.04 6.41
CA GLY A 31 -3.28 -10.49 6.56
C GLY A 31 -2.78 -10.39 8.02
N PHE A 32 -3.10 -9.28 8.69
CA PHE A 32 -2.79 -9.11 10.11
C PHE A 32 -3.51 -10.16 10.98
N SER A 33 -4.81 -10.37 10.78
CA SER A 33 -5.59 -11.32 11.57
C SER A 33 -5.10 -12.77 11.38
N ILE A 34 -4.86 -13.21 10.15
CA ILE A 34 -4.53 -14.62 9.88
C ILE A 34 -3.07 -14.96 10.16
N SER A 35 -2.19 -13.95 10.22
CA SER A 35 -0.76 -14.15 10.52
C SER A 35 -0.45 -14.16 12.01
N GLU A 36 -1.44 -13.90 12.88
CA GLU A 36 -1.24 -13.78 14.33
C GLU A 36 -0.14 -12.77 14.69
N ASN A 37 -0.13 -11.62 14.02
CA ASN A 37 0.93 -10.61 14.14
C ASN A 37 2.33 -11.07 13.68
N GLY A 38 2.40 -11.97 12.70
CA GLY A 38 3.66 -12.46 12.14
C GLY A 38 4.46 -11.40 11.35
N PRO A 39 5.58 -11.81 10.72
CA PRO A 39 6.38 -10.95 9.84
C PRO A 39 5.55 -10.37 8.68
N CYS A 40 5.68 -9.06 8.44
CA CYS A 40 4.97 -8.33 7.40
C CYS A 40 5.94 -7.73 6.37
N LEU A 41 6.81 -6.80 6.78
CA LEU A 41 7.75 -6.13 5.86
C LEU A 41 9.19 -6.48 6.20
N GLY A 42 9.86 -7.13 5.25
CA GLY A 42 11.27 -7.52 5.36
C GLY A 42 12.20 -6.50 4.74
N PHE A 43 13.27 -6.13 5.44
CA PHE A 43 14.35 -5.30 4.91
C PHE A 43 15.70 -5.77 5.39
N ARG A 44 16.76 -5.43 4.67
CA ARG A 44 18.13 -5.77 5.07
C ARG A 44 19.12 -4.76 4.56
N LYS A 45 20.23 -4.62 5.29
CA LYS A 45 21.43 -3.98 4.76
C LYS A 45 22.16 -4.96 3.82
N PRO A 46 22.99 -4.47 2.88
CA PRO A 46 23.80 -5.34 2.03
C PRO A 46 24.59 -6.35 2.85
N LYS A 47 24.54 -7.62 2.43
CA LYS A 47 25.23 -8.76 3.08
C LYS A 47 24.82 -9.04 4.54
N GLN A 48 23.70 -8.49 5.02
CA GLN A 48 23.15 -8.78 6.35
C GLN A 48 21.86 -9.63 6.24
N PRO A 49 21.46 -10.33 7.32
CA PRO A 49 20.17 -11.03 7.39
C PRO A 49 18.98 -10.07 7.24
N TYR A 50 17.82 -10.61 6.84
CA TYR A 50 16.57 -9.86 6.87
C TYR A 50 16.13 -9.56 8.30
N GLN A 51 15.69 -8.32 8.49
CA GLN A 51 14.93 -7.86 9.63
C GLN A 51 13.49 -7.68 9.18
N TRP A 52 12.54 -7.91 10.09
CA TRP A 52 11.12 -7.90 9.79
C TRP A 52 10.38 -6.96 10.71
N LEU A 53 9.47 -6.18 10.14
CA LEU A 53 8.42 -5.51 10.89
C LEU A 53 7.22 -6.45 10.97
N SER A 54 6.64 -6.59 12.16
CA SER A 54 5.38 -7.28 12.37
C SER A 54 4.20 -6.52 11.76
N TYR A 55 3.08 -7.21 11.52
CA TYR A 55 1.85 -6.55 11.04
C TYR A 55 1.38 -5.41 11.96
N LYS A 56 1.50 -5.58 13.29
CA LYS A 56 1.15 -4.56 14.28
C LYS A 56 2.02 -3.32 14.14
N GLU A 57 3.35 -3.49 14.04
CA GLU A 57 4.26 -2.35 13.85
C GLU A 57 3.96 -1.59 12.55
N VAL A 58 3.63 -2.31 11.47
CA VAL A 58 3.28 -1.70 10.19
C VAL A 58 1.94 -0.96 10.31
N ALA A 59 0.93 -1.57 10.93
CA ALA A 59 -0.38 -0.98 11.13
C ALA A 59 -0.30 0.31 11.98
N GLU A 60 0.39 0.27 13.11
CA GLU A 60 0.57 1.42 14.01
C GLU A 60 1.29 2.57 13.31
N ARG A 61 2.33 2.27 12.51
CA ARG A 61 3.06 3.30 11.75
C ARG A 61 2.20 3.90 10.63
N ALA A 62 1.43 3.08 9.93
CA ALA A 62 0.53 3.55 8.87
C ALA A 62 -0.58 4.44 9.44
N GLU A 63 -1.18 4.04 10.56
CA GLU A 63 -2.19 4.83 11.27
C GLU A 63 -1.61 6.16 11.77
N ALA A 64 -0.45 6.14 12.41
CA ALA A 64 0.22 7.35 12.90
C ALA A 64 0.56 8.32 11.76
N LEU A 65 1.11 7.83 10.64
CA LEU A 65 1.42 8.65 9.47
C LEU A 65 0.17 9.26 8.85
N GLY A 66 -0.88 8.45 8.64
CA GLY A 66 -2.14 8.92 8.06
C GLY A 66 -2.86 9.93 8.95
N SER A 67 -2.86 9.73 10.27
CA SER A 67 -3.35 10.72 11.24
C SER A 67 -2.58 12.04 11.15
N GLY A 68 -1.25 11.96 10.99
CA GLY A 68 -0.40 13.14 10.77
C GLY A 68 -0.77 13.88 9.49
N LEU A 69 -1.00 13.18 8.37
CA LEU A 69 -1.45 13.79 7.12
C LEU A 69 -2.78 14.53 7.28
N ILE A 70 -3.74 13.94 7.98
CA ILE A 70 -5.03 14.60 8.27
C ILE A 70 -4.84 15.85 9.12
N GLN A 71 -3.99 15.78 10.14
CA GLN A 71 -3.66 16.94 10.98
C GLN A 71 -3.01 18.07 10.17
N GLN A 72 -2.25 17.73 9.11
CA GLN A 72 -1.67 18.70 8.17
C GLN A 72 -2.66 19.20 7.10
N GLY A 73 -3.94 18.82 7.18
CA GLY A 73 -5.00 19.32 6.31
C GLY A 73 -5.34 18.43 5.11
N CYS A 74 -4.73 17.24 5.00
CA CYS A 74 -5.18 16.24 4.01
C CYS A 74 -6.59 15.76 4.37
N LYS A 75 -7.41 15.50 3.37
CA LYS A 75 -8.79 15.03 3.58
C LYS A 75 -8.85 13.50 3.47
N PRO A 76 -9.59 12.81 4.36
CA PRO A 76 -9.83 11.38 4.21
C PRO A 76 -10.86 11.14 3.08
N SER A 77 -10.38 11.16 1.83
CA SER A 77 -11.21 11.13 0.63
C SER A 77 -10.45 10.56 -0.55
N THR A 78 -11.15 9.89 -1.46
CA THR A 78 -10.61 9.39 -2.72
C THR A 78 -10.24 10.50 -3.71
N GLU A 79 -10.59 11.75 -3.41
CA GLU A 79 -10.16 12.94 -4.15
C GLU A 79 -8.85 13.54 -3.61
N GLN A 80 -8.35 13.03 -2.48
CA GLN A 80 -7.06 13.45 -1.91
C GLN A 80 -5.95 12.56 -2.43
N PHE A 81 -5.06 13.14 -3.24
CA PHE A 81 -3.88 12.46 -3.77
C PHE A 81 -2.65 12.74 -2.89
N ILE A 82 -1.85 11.70 -2.64
CA ILE A 82 -0.62 11.76 -1.84
C ILE A 82 0.54 11.22 -2.69
N GLY A 83 1.40 12.13 -3.15
CA GLY A 83 2.62 11.78 -3.88
C GLY A 83 3.67 11.16 -2.96
N VAL A 84 4.13 9.94 -3.26
CA VAL A 84 5.20 9.26 -2.52
C VAL A 84 6.40 9.10 -3.42
N PHE A 85 7.46 9.88 -3.13
CA PHE A 85 8.74 9.80 -3.84
C PHE A 85 9.80 9.15 -2.96
N ALA A 86 9.99 7.84 -3.11
CA ALA A 86 11.04 7.09 -2.43
C ALA A 86 11.41 5.82 -3.19
N GLN A 87 12.63 5.33 -2.96
CA GLN A 87 13.06 4.00 -3.41
C GLN A 87 12.30 2.89 -2.68
N ASN A 88 12.39 1.65 -3.19
CA ASN A 88 11.76 0.49 -2.56
C ASN A 88 12.33 0.24 -1.14
N ARG A 89 11.52 0.57 -0.13
CA ARG A 89 11.82 0.44 1.30
C ARG A 89 10.52 0.26 2.10
N PRO A 90 10.56 -0.30 3.32
CA PRO A 90 9.35 -0.50 4.13
C PRO A 90 8.49 0.74 4.31
N GLU A 91 9.11 1.91 4.45
CA GLU A 91 8.42 3.18 4.66
C GLU A 91 7.56 3.58 3.46
N TRP A 92 7.92 3.17 2.25
CA TRP A 92 7.10 3.39 1.07
C TRP A 92 5.76 2.64 1.21
N ILE A 93 5.80 1.35 1.59
CA ILE A 93 4.60 0.53 1.80
C ILE A 93 3.79 1.04 2.99
N ILE A 94 4.46 1.48 4.07
CA ILE A 94 3.78 2.12 5.21
C ILE A 94 3.03 3.39 4.77
N SER A 95 3.61 4.18 3.86
CA SER A 95 2.99 5.39 3.32
C SER A 95 1.78 5.08 2.44
N GLU A 96 1.87 4.02 1.64
CA GLU A 96 0.74 3.49 0.87
C GLU A 96 -0.40 3.01 1.78
N LEU A 97 -0.09 2.21 2.81
CA LEU A 97 -1.07 1.72 3.78
C LEU A 97 -1.70 2.87 4.60
N ALA A 98 -0.93 3.92 4.89
CA ALA A 98 -1.46 5.13 5.53
C ALA A 98 -2.52 5.80 4.65
N CYS A 99 -2.32 5.84 3.34
CA CYS A 99 -3.32 6.37 2.40
C CYS A 99 -4.60 5.52 2.42
N TYR A 100 -4.48 4.19 2.31
CA TYR A 100 -5.63 3.28 2.31
C TYR A 100 -6.44 3.35 3.62
N THR A 101 -5.75 3.48 4.75
CA THR A 101 -6.37 3.58 6.08
C THR A 101 -7.35 4.77 6.17
N TYR A 102 -7.09 5.83 5.41
CA TYR A 102 -7.88 7.06 5.43
C TYR A 102 -8.52 7.37 4.07
N SER A 103 -8.72 6.37 3.22
CA SER A 103 -9.36 6.51 1.89
C SER A 103 -8.67 7.49 0.94
N MET A 104 -7.41 7.84 1.17
CA MET A 104 -6.61 8.69 0.30
C MET A 104 -5.99 7.87 -0.85
N VAL A 105 -5.69 8.54 -1.97
CA VAL A 105 -5.08 7.92 -3.15
C VAL A 105 -3.57 8.11 -3.11
N VAL A 106 -2.82 7.01 -3.02
CA VAL A 106 -1.36 7.04 -3.17
C VAL A 106 -0.98 7.26 -4.64
N VAL A 107 -0.04 8.16 -4.89
CA VAL A 107 0.53 8.43 -6.22
C VAL A 107 2.03 8.14 -6.20
N PRO A 108 2.48 7.04 -6.81
CA PRO A 108 3.89 6.65 -6.76
C PRO A 108 4.74 7.52 -7.70
N LEU A 109 5.83 8.08 -7.18
CA LEU A 109 6.80 8.86 -7.95
C LEU A 109 8.15 8.16 -7.90
N TYR A 110 8.71 7.84 -9.06
CA TYR A 110 10.00 7.15 -9.19
C TYR A 110 11.01 8.03 -9.93
N ASP A 111 12.25 8.05 -9.43
CA ASP A 111 13.38 8.80 -10.02
C ASP A 111 13.74 8.28 -11.41
N THR A 112 13.54 6.99 -11.65
CA THR A 112 13.78 6.31 -12.93
C THR A 112 12.93 6.84 -14.10
N LEU A 113 11.82 7.53 -13.84
CA LEU A 113 10.96 8.13 -14.87
C LEU A 113 11.49 9.47 -15.40
N GLY A 114 12.45 10.06 -14.69
CA GLY A 114 13.05 11.35 -15.02
C GLY A 114 12.19 12.56 -14.60
N PRO A 115 12.80 13.77 -14.52
CA PRO A 115 12.14 14.95 -13.96
C PRO A 115 10.91 15.43 -14.73
N GLY A 116 10.87 15.19 -16.05
CA GLY A 116 9.75 15.59 -16.90
C GLY A 116 8.45 14.86 -16.55
N ALA A 117 8.54 13.54 -16.34
CA ALA A 117 7.40 12.71 -15.95
C ALA A 117 6.88 13.08 -14.56
N ILE A 118 7.79 13.28 -13.59
CA ILE A 118 7.42 13.71 -12.23
C ILE A 118 6.68 15.05 -12.27
N ARG A 119 7.19 16.04 -13.03
CA ARG A 119 6.54 17.34 -13.18
C ARG A 119 5.14 17.21 -13.79
N TYR A 120 4.98 16.35 -14.80
CA TYR A 120 3.69 16.11 -15.43
C TYR A 120 2.68 15.54 -14.41
N ILE A 121 3.06 14.52 -13.64
CA ILE A 121 2.19 13.88 -12.65
C ILE A 121 1.76 14.87 -11.57
N VAL A 122 2.69 15.70 -11.07
CA VAL A 122 2.39 16.67 -9.99
C VAL A 122 1.49 17.82 -10.46
N ASN A 123 1.56 18.18 -11.74
CA ASN A 123 0.81 19.30 -12.31
C ASN A 123 -0.54 18.90 -12.93
N THR A 124 -0.89 17.61 -12.90
CA THR A 124 -2.17 17.08 -13.41
C THR A 124 -3.15 16.95 -12.26
#